data_AF-A0A7S3LDA6-F1
#
_entry.id   AF-A0A7S3LDA6-F1
#
_cell.length_a   1.000
_cell.length_b   1.000
_cell.length_c   1.000
_cell.angle_alpha   90.00
_cell.angle_beta   90.00
_cell.angle_gamma   90.00
#
_symmetry.space_group_name_H-M   'P 1'
#
loop_
_entity.id
_entity.type
_entity.pdbx_description
1 polymer ?
#
loop_
_entity_poly.entity_id
_entity_poly.type
_entity_poly.pdbx_seq_one_letter_code
_entity_poly.pdbx_strand_id
1 'polypeptide(L)'
;SDLSYLNTPADLLALRRTQQQRADDVDELVKKFVFCVPKAGVKEEGSGIRGVHDDSYNVLLSPVEEYLRPFRGVEARLSSFFPDKKLVQFDAGKLQTLAELLRELKRGGHKTLIFTQMSKMLDILE
;
A
#
# COMPACT_ATOMS: atom_id res chain seq x y z
N SER A 1 -7.16 14.85 40.58
CA SER A 1 -5.97 15.64 40.95
C SER A 1 -4.82 15.45 39.97
N ASP A 2 -5.07 15.01 38.72
CA ASP A 2 -4.02 14.39 37.89
C ASP A 2 -3.82 15.07 36.53
N LEU A 3 -3.65 16.40 36.52
CA LEU A 3 -3.30 17.14 35.29
C LEU A 3 -2.09 18.06 35.47
N SER A 4 -1.36 17.96 36.59
CA SER A 4 -0.14 18.75 36.85
C SER A 4 1.05 18.41 35.95
N TYR A 5 0.97 17.31 35.19
CA TYR A 5 2.01 16.83 34.27
C TYR A 5 1.91 17.40 32.85
N LEU A 6 0.89 18.21 32.55
CA LEU A 6 0.69 18.81 31.22
C LEU A 6 1.23 20.25 31.10
N ASN A 7 2.01 20.71 32.07
CA ASN A 7 2.42 22.11 32.17
C ASN A 7 3.54 22.52 31.20
N THR A 8 4.18 21.57 30.51
CA THR A 8 5.31 21.85 29.62
C THR A 8 4.95 21.55 28.15
N PRO A 9 5.18 22.50 27.20
CA PRO A 9 4.96 22.25 25.77
C PRO A 9 5.69 21.02 25.22
N ALA A 10 6.82 20.64 25.84
CA ALA A 10 7.61 19.47 25.47
C ALA A 10 6.88 18.14 25.79
N ASP A 11 6.13 18.07 26.89
CA ASP A 11 5.41 16.86 27.29
C ASP A 11 4.20 16.60 26.36
N LEU A 12 3.58 17.67 25.87
CA LEU A 12 2.56 17.60 24.83
C LEU A 12 3.12 17.13 23.48
N LEU A 13 4.36 17.50 23.15
CA LEU A 13 5.03 17.03 21.95
C LEU A 13 5.44 15.55 22.06
N ALA A 14 5.78 15.07 23.27
CA ALA A 14 6.08 13.66 23.50
C ALA A 14 4.85 12.75 23.34
N LEU A 15 3.64 13.27 23.59
CA LEU A 15 2.38 12.58 23.34
C LEU A 15 2.00 12.51 21.85
N ARG A 16 2.68 13.29 20.99
CA ARG A 16 2.45 13.28 19.54
C ARG A 16 3.07 12.03 18.94
N ARG A 17 2.25 11.22 18.26
CA ARG A 17 2.73 10.10 17.44
C ARG A 17 3.85 10.55 16.49
N THR A 18 4.90 9.74 16.35
CA THR A 18 5.95 10.00 15.35
C THR A 18 5.39 9.84 13.93
N GLN A 19 6.14 10.27 12.91
CA GLN A 19 5.71 10.03 11.52
C GLN A 19 5.72 8.54 11.18
N GLN A 20 6.70 7.81 11.70
CA GLN A 20 6.79 6.36 11.52
C GLN A 20 5.58 5.66 12.14
N GLN A 21 5.26 5.95 13.40
CA GLN A 21 4.09 5.38 14.06
C GLN A 21 2.79 5.68 13.31
N ARG A 22 2.64 6.91 12.78
CA ARG A 22 1.48 7.25 11.95
C ARG A 22 1.45 6.47 10.63
N ALA A 23 2.59 6.29 9.98
CA ALA A 23 2.68 5.51 8.76
C ALA A 23 2.34 4.03 9.03
N ASP A 24 2.83 3.46 10.12
CA ASP A 24 2.54 2.09 10.53
C ASP A 24 1.04 1.93 10.88
N ASP A 25 0.47 2.87 11.63
CA ASP A 25 -0.95 2.87 12.03
C ASP A 25 -1.90 2.86 10.79
N VAL A 26 -1.50 3.51 9.69
CA VAL A 26 -2.32 3.62 8.47
C VAL A 26 -1.92 2.63 7.37
N ASP A 27 -0.84 1.88 7.53
CA ASP A 27 -0.29 1.02 6.48
C ASP A 27 -1.31 -0.04 6.01
N GLU A 28 -2.01 -0.69 6.94
CA GLU A 28 -3.07 -1.65 6.59
C GLU A 28 -4.23 -1.00 5.83
N LEU A 29 -4.63 0.21 6.24
CA LEU A 29 -5.70 0.96 5.58
C LEU A 29 -5.28 1.34 4.16
N VAL A 30 -4.07 1.83 3.99
CA VAL A 30 -3.51 2.17 2.68
C VAL A 30 -3.46 0.94 1.79
N LYS A 31 -2.96 -0.20 2.29
CA LYS A 31 -2.87 -1.45 1.54
C LYS A 31 -4.23 -1.95 1.05
N LYS A 32 -5.28 -1.76 1.84
CA LYS A 32 -6.62 -2.29 1.56
C LYS A 32 -7.52 -1.32 0.78
N PHE A 33 -7.36 -0.02 0.97
CA PHE A 33 -8.31 0.99 0.48
C PHE A 33 -7.71 2.00 -0.50
N VAL A 34 -6.39 2.07 -0.68
CA VAL A 34 -5.80 2.87 -1.76
C VAL A 34 -5.75 2.02 -3.03
N PHE A 35 -6.75 2.23 -3.89
CA PHE A 35 -6.89 1.54 -5.18
C PHE A 35 -7.00 2.50 -6.39
N CYS A 36 -7.16 3.80 -6.15
CA CYS A 36 -7.24 4.81 -7.19
C CYS A 36 -5.84 5.22 -7.65
N VAL A 37 -5.48 4.84 -8.88
CA VAL A 37 -4.32 5.42 -9.58
C VAL A 37 -4.82 6.47 -10.55
N PRO A 38 -4.30 7.72 -10.50
CA PRO A 38 -4.68 8.76 -11.43
C PRO A 38 -4.51 8.30 -12.88
N LYS A 39 -5.55 8.43 -13.70
CA LYS A 39 -5.57 7.98 -15.11
C LYS A 39 -4.53 8.68 -15.98
N ALA A 40 -4.06 9.84 -15.55
CA ALA A 40 -2.95 10.57 -16.14
C ALA A 40 -2.02 11.02 -15.01
N GLY A 41 -0.88 10.34 -14.88
CA GLY A 41 0.26 10.87 -14.15
C GLY A 41 1.22 11.40 -15.20
N VAL A 42 1.26 12.72 -15.39
CA VAL A 42 2.50 13.31 -15.93
C VAL A 42 3.51 13.01 -14.85
N LYS A 43 4.50 12.15 -15.16
CA LYS A 43 5.74 12.17 -14.39
C LYS A 43 6.21 13.60 -14.59
N GLU A 44 6.03 14.45 -13.59
CA GLU A 44 6.77 15.69 -13.52
C GLU A 44 8.23 15.23 -13.46
N GLU A 45 8.82 14.91 -14.61
CA GLU A 45 10.25 15.03 -14.81
C GLU A 45 10.50 16.47 -14.46
N GLY A 46 10.99 16.68 -13.23
CA GLY A 46 10.73 17.87 -12.43
C GLY A 46 10.54 19.11 -13.29
N SER A 47 9.38 19.76 -13.11
CA SER A 47 9.03 21.09 -13.60
C SER A 47 10.18 21.73 -14.37
N GLY A 48 9.97 22.02 -15.66
CA GLY A 48 10.91 22.64 -16.61
C GLY A 48 11.53 23.97 -16.16
N ILE A 49 12.24 23.94 -15.05
CA ILE A 49 13.08 24.92 -14.39
C ILE A 49 14.43 24.22 -14.08
N ARG A 50 14.82 23.21 -14.87
CA ARG A 50 16.22 22.72 -14.88
C ARG A 50 17.23 23.77 -15.38
N GLY A 51 16.78 24.99 -15.70
CA GLY A 51 17.62 26.08 -16.19
C GLY A 51 17.95 27.16 -15.17
N VAL A 52 17.27 27.26 -14.01
CA VAL A 52 17.48 28.40 -13.10
C VAL A 52 17.28 27.97 -11.64
N HIS A 53 18.38 27.94 -10.88
CA HIS A 53 18.49 27.82 -9.41
C HIS A 53 18.22 26.46 -8.74
N ASP A 54 19.26 25.63 -8.58
CA ASP A 54 19.13 24.27 -8.03
C ASP A 54 19.51 24.13 -6.52
N ASP A 55 20.30 25.01 -5.90
CA ASP A 55 20.74 24.76 -4.51
C ASP A 55 19.75 25.23 -3.42
N SER A 56 19.03 26.33 -3.63
CA SER A 56 18.19 26.95 -2.58
C SER A 56 16.89 26.19 -2.31
N TYR A 57 16.30 25.54 -3.32
CA TYR A 57 15.07 24.76 -3.16
C TYR A 57 15.33 23.39 -2.52
N ASN A 58 16.45 22.75 -2.86
CA ASN A 58 16.84 21.47 -2.26
C ASN A 58 17.04 21.58 -0.73
N VAL A 59 17.59 22.70 -0.25
CA VAL A 59 17.73 22.95 1.20
C VAL A 59 16.37 23.06 1.90
N LEU A 60 15.37 23.69 1.27
CA LEU A 60 14.04 23.87 1.84
C LEU A 60 13.15 22.62 1.71
N LEU A 61 13.37 21.80 0.69
CA LEU A 61 12.59 20.58 0.45
C LEU A 61 13.12 19.38 1.24
N SER A 62 14.42 19.31 1.54
CA SER A 62 15.01 18.20 2.29
C SER A 62 14.33 17.88 3.63
N PRO A 63 13.91 18.85 4.47
CA PRO A 63 13.25 18.55 5.74
C PRO A 63 11.83 18.01 5.52
N VAL A 64 11.16 18.44 4.45
CA VAL A 64 9.83 17.95 4.08
C VAL A 64 9.91 16.53 3.54
N GLU A 65 10.91 16.23 2.71
CA GLU A 65 11.16 14.88 2.22
C GLU A 65 11.50 13.90 3.33
N GLU A 66 12.34 14.32 4.29
CA GLU A 66 12.66 13.49 5.46
C GLU A 66 11.42 13.24 6.33
N TYR A 67 10.61 14.27 6.53
CA TYR A 67 9.34 14.17 7.27
C TYR A 67 8.34 13.23 6.60
N LEU A 68 8.28 13.22 5.26
CA LEU A 68 7.37 12.37 4.48
C LEU A 68 7.92 10.98 4.15
N ARG A 69 9.20 10.72 4.45
CA ARG A 69 9.88 9.45 4.15
C ARG A 69 9.10 8.19 4.58
N PRO A 70 8.43 8.14 5.76
CA PRO A 70 7.64 6.98 6.15
C PRO A 70 6.43 6.70 5.22
N PHE A 71 5.96 7.70 4.47
CA PHE A 71 4.78 7.59 3.59
C PHE A 71 5.12 7.28 2.13
N ARG A 72 6.40 7.05 1.79
CA ARG A 72 6.83 6.72 0.41
C ARG A 72 6.13 5.48 -0.16
N GLY A 73 5.77 4.51 0.69
CA GLY A 73 4.99 3.34 0.27
C GLY A 73 3.57 3.69 -0.20
N VAL A 74 2.96 4.73 0.37
CA VAL A 74 1.65 5.25 -0.04
C VAL A 74 1.77 5.94 -1.40
N GLU A 75 2.80 6.78 -1.56
CA GLU A 75 3.10 7.48 -2.82
C GLU A 75 3.31 6.51 -4.00
N ALA A 76 4.04 5.41 -3.77
CA ALA A 76 4.22 4.35 -4.76
C ALA A 76 2.89 3.69 -5.16
N ARG A 77 1.96 3.48 -4.22
CA ARG A 77 0.64 2.89 -4.49
C ARG A 77 -0.32 3.84 -5.19
N LEU A 78 -0.20 5.13 -4.95
CA LEU A 78 -0.97 6.16 -5.65
C LEU A 78 -0.47 6.36 -7.09
N SER A 79 0.81 6.09 -7.35
CA SER A 79 1.41 6.22 -8.68
C SER A 79 1.38 4.93 -9.51
N SER A 80 1.28 3.76 -8.88
CA SER A 80 1.24 2.46 -9.56
C SER A 80 0.25 1.49 -8.91
N PHE A 81 -0.64 0.92 -9.72
CA PHE A 81 -1.68 -0.01 -9.26
C PHE A 81 -1.12 -1.43 -9.27
N PHE A 82 -1.06 -2.07 -8.10
CA PHE A 82 -0.75 -3.49 -7.98
C PHE A 82 -2.02 -4.21 -7.51
N PRO A 83 -2.79 -4.84 -8.42
CA PRO A 83 -3.99 -5.56 -8.02
C PRO A 83 -3.64 -6.67 -7.03
N ASP A 84 -4.52 -6.91 -6.05
CA ASP A 84 -4.42 -8.11 -5.22
C ASP A 84 -4.50 -9.33 -6.13
N LYS A 85 -3.63 -10.33 -5.93
CA LYS A 85 -3.66 -11.60 -6.66
C LYS A 85 -5.03 -12.28 -6.58
N LYS A 86 -5.79 -12.03 -5.49
CA LYS A 86 -7.16 -12.51 -5.31
C LYS A 86 -8.17 -11.93 -6.31
N LEU A 87 -7.86 -10.80 -6.97
CA LEU A 87 -8.74 -10.18 -7.95
C LEU A 87 -9.10 -11.15 -9.09
N VAL A 88 -8.17 -12.03 -9.47
CA VAL A 88 -8.40 -13.07 -10.50
C VAL A 88 -9.55 -14.02 -10.13
N GLN A 89 -9.72 -14.34 -8.84
CA GLN A 89 -10.84 -15.16 -8.37
C GLN A 89 -12.15 -14.37 -8.38
N PHE A 90 -12.10 -13.07 -8.07
CA PHE A 90 -13.28 -12.22 -8.10
C PHE A 90 -13.81 -11.99 -9.52
N ASP A 91 -12.94 -12.02 -10.53
CA ASP A 91 -13.31 -11.88 -11.94
C ASP A 91 -13.91 -13.16 -12.55
N ALA A 92 -13.77 -14.32 -11.90
CA ALA A 92 -14.22 -15.62 -12.43
C ALA A 92 -15.06 -16.41 -11.41
N GLY A 93 -16.38 -16.42 -11.58
CA GLY A 93 -17.30 -17.15 -10.70
C GLY A 93 -16.99 -18.66 -10.55
N LYS A 94 -16.44 -19.30 -11.59
CA LYS A 94 -15.99 -20.70 -11.52
C LYS A 94 -14.84 -20.90 -10.52
N LEU A 95 -13.92 -19.94 -10.42
CA LEU A 95 -12.81 -20.00 -9.45
C LEU A 95 -13.30 -19.77 -8.02
N GLN A 96 -14.34 -18.97 -7.82
CA GLN A 96 -14.96 -18.76 -6.51
C GLN A 96 -15.55 -20.08 -5.99
N THR A 97 -16.39 -20.74 -6.78
CA THR A 97 -16.97 -22.05 -6.41
C THR A 97 -15.89 -23.11 -6.24
N LEU A 98 -14.88 -23.15 -7.13
CA LEU A 98 -13.76 -24.08 -7.00
C LEU A 98 -13.00 -23.87 -5.67
N ALA A 99 -12.77 -22.63 -5.24
CA ALA A 99 -12.07 -22.33 -3.99
C ALA A 99 -12.83 -22.82 -2.75
N GLU A 100 -14.16 -22.72 -2.75
CA GLU A 100 -15.02 -23.25 -1.68
C GLU A 100 -14.93 -24.79 -1.63
N LEU A 101 -15.12 -25.45 -2.78
CA LEU A 101 -15.05 -26.91 -2.88
C LEU A 101 -13.68 -27.47 -2.46
N LEU A 102 -12.58 -26.82 -2.88
CA LEU A 102 -11.23 -27.24 -2.50
C LEU A 102 -10.99 -27.11 -0.99
N ARG A 103 -11.55 -26.09 -0.33
CA ARG A 103 -11.46 -25.95 1.13
C ARG A 103 -12.20 -27.05 1.87
N GLU A 104 -13.39 -27.41 1.40
CA GLU A 104 -14.17 -28.50 1.98
C GLU A 104 -13.48 -29.85 1.81
N LEU A 105 -12.99 -30.15 0.60
CA LEU A 105 -12.26 -31.38 0.31
C LEU A 105 -10.97 -31.49 1.14
N LYS A 106 -10.24 -30.38 1.31
CA LYS A 106 -9.03 -30.32 2.15
C LYS A 106 -9.38 -30.58 3.62
N ARG A 107 -10.47 -30.00 4.13
CA ARG A 107 -10.96 -30.25 5.50
C ARG A 107 -11.34 -31.73 5.69
N GLY A 108 -11.88 -32.37 4.67
CA GLY A 108 -12.17 -33.81 4.64
C GLY A 108 -10.97 -34.72 4.43
N GLY A 109 -9.76 -34.19 4.22
CA GLY A 109 -8.54 -34.98 3.98
C GLY A 109 -8.48 -35.63 2.60
N HIS A 110 -9.31 -35.20 1.64
CA HIS A 110 -9.36 -35.76 0.30
C HIS A 110 -8.22 -35.25 -0.58
N LYS A 111 -7.69 -36.13 -1.44
CA LYS A 111 -6.77 -35.74 -2.52
C LYS A 111 -7.59 -35.32 -3.74
N THR A 112 -7.25 -34.17 -4.32
CA THR A 112 -7.97 -33.60 -5.46
C THR A 112 -7.04 -33.47 -6.65
N LEU A 113 -7.52 -33.76 -7.86
CA LEU A 113 -6.83 -33.58 -9.13
C LEU A 113 -7.51 -32.47 -9.92
N ILE A 114 -6.73 -31.57 -10.50
CA ILE A 114 -7.23 -30.50 -11.37
C ILE A 114 -6.73 -30.76 -12.79
N PHE A 115 -7.65 -30.90 -13.73
CA PHE A 115 -7.34 -31.02 -15.16
C PHE A 115 -7.65 -29.72 -15.86
N THR A 116 -6.67 -29.16 -16.56
CA THR A 116 -6.82 -27.98 -17.42
C THR A 116 -6.19 -28.27 -18.77
N GLN A 117 -6.81 -27.76 -19.84
CA GLN A 117 -6.25 -27.82 -21.19
C GLN A 117 -5.31 -26.64 -21.49
N MET A 118 -5.34 -25.61 -20.65
CA MET A 118 -4.56 -24.39 -20.84
C MET A 118 -3.37 -24.39 -19.89
N SER A 119 -2.14 -24.46 -20.41
CA SER A 119 -0.92 -24.42 -19.57
C SER A 119 -0.83 -23.15 -18.74
N LYS A 120 -1.25 -21.99 -19.29
CA LYS A 120 -1.32 -20.71 -18.57
C LYS A 120 -2.28 -20.71 -17.38
N MET A 121 -3.21 -21.66 -17.32
CA MET A 121 -4.10 -21.79 -16.17
C MET A 121 -3.38 -22.34 -14.94
N LEU A 122 -2.27 -23.08 -15.14
CA LEU A 122 -1.46 -23.56 -14.03
C LEU A 122 -0.80 -22.37 -13.30
N ASP A 123 -0.30 -21.39 -14.04
CA ASP A 123 0.28 -20.15 -13.46
C ASP A 123 -0.75 -19.32 -12.67
N ILE A 124 -2.04 -19.47 -12.98
CA ILE A 124 -3.14 -18.78 -12.26
C ILE A 124 -3.51 -19.53 -10.97
N LEU A 125 -3.34 -20.85 -10.96
CA LEU A 125 -3.67 -21.70 -9.81
C LEU A 125 -2.52 -21.78 -8.79
N GLU A 126 -1.30 -21.44 -9.19
CA GLU A 126 -0.12 -21.29 -8.33
C GLU A 126 -0.17 -20.00 -7.49
#